data_AF-A0A3M9YMZ0-F1
#
_entry.id   AF-A0A3M9YMZ0-F1
#
_cell.length_a   1.000
_cell.length_b   1.000
_cell.length_c   1.000
_cell.angle_alpha   90.00
_cell.angle_beta   90.00
_cell.angle_gamma   90.00
#
_symmetry.space_group_name_H-M   'P 1'
#
loop_
_entity.id
_entity.type
_entity.pdbx_description
1 polymer ?
#
loop_
_entity_poly.entity_id
_entity_poly.type
_entity_poly.pdbx_seq_one_letter_code
_entity_poly.pdbx_strand_id
1 'polypeptide(L)'
;MLLEADLPDDVDALRALVLEQANELDLLKVFRAENERLQAIIDALMRHRFGRKSEQLDADQFELALEEVEAALSQAELARSKASKAPSERPRKTNRGSLPAHLERIEQVVDVEDKACPCCGGAIHQIGEDVAERLDVVPTTFRVLVTRRPRYGCRSCENAVVQAPAPARIVEGGIPTEALIAQVLVSKYADHLPLYRQAQIYARQGIQLDRSTLADWTGRAAWYLRPLRDHILERLRRSERLFADETTAPVLDPGR
;
A
#
# COMPACT_ATOMS: atom_id res chain seq x y z
N MET A 1 7.28 -25.19 60.21
CA MET A 1 5.89 -25.46 60.65
C MET A 1 6.00 -25.96 62.07
N LEU A 2 5.38 -25.29 63.04
CA LEU A 2 5.26 -25.80 64.40
C LEU A 2 4.50 -27.14 64.35
N LEU A 3 5.01 -28.15 65.05
CA LEU A 3 4.34 -29.43 65.21
C LEU A 3 3.63 -29.45 66.57
N GLU A 4 2.63 -30.33 66.75
CA GLU A 4 1.86 -30.41 68.00
C GLU A 4 2.74 -30.61 69.26
N ALA A 5 3.91 -31.24 69.11
CA ALA A 5 4.87 -31.49 70.18
C ALA A 5 5.65 -30.24 70.66
N ASP A 6 5.57 -29.12 69.93
CA ASP A 6 6.31 -27.88 70.22
C ASP A 6 5.44 -26.84 70.95
N LEU A 7 4.17 -27.15 71.22
CA LEU A 7 3.23 -26.25 71.89
C LEU A 7 3.37 -26.36 73.42
N PRO A 8 3.36 -25.23 74.16
CA PRO A 8 3.35 -25.25 75.62
C PRO A 8 2.09 -25.95 76.16
N ASP A 9 2.23 -26.76 77.21
CA ASP A 9 1.07 -27.36 77.93
C ASP A 9 0.40 -26.37 78.90
N ASP A 10 1.03 -25.21 79.15
CA ASP A 10 0.49 -24.16 80.00
C ASP A 10 -0.55 -23.30 79.25
N VAL A 11 -1.73 -23.16 79.85
CA VAL A 11 -2.89 -22.46 79.27
C VAL A 11 -2.58 -20.98 79.06
N ASP A 12 -1.83 -20.34 79.97
CA ASP A 12 -1.48 -18.93 79.82
C ASP A 12 -0.43 -18.70 78.72
N ALA A 13 0.54 -19.61 78.58
CA ALA A 13 1.49 -19.60 77.47
C ALA A 13 0.82 -19.84 76.10
N LEU A 14 -0.16 -20.74 76.02
CA LEU A 14 -0.96 -20.95 74.80
C LEU A 14 -1.80 -19.71 74.43
N ARG A 15 -2.39 -19.03 75.42
CA ARG A 15 -3.16 -17.79 75.18
C ARG A 15 -2.27 -16.67 74.64
N ALA A 16 -1.04 -16.54 75.15
CA ALA A 16 -0.06 -15.59 74.64
C ALA A 16 0.32 -15.89 73.18
N LEU A 17 0.57 -17.16 72.85
CA LEU A 17 0.91 -17.59 71.49
C LEU A 17 -0.24 -17.40 70.50
N VAL A 18 -1.49 -17.63 70.91
CA VAL A 18 -2.68 -17.35 70.08
C VAL A 18 -2.85 -15.85 69.81
N LEU A 19 -2.57 -15.00 70.80
CA LEU A 19 -2.61 -13.54 70.61
C LEU A 19 -1.50 -13.06 69.67
N GLU A 20 -0.30 -13.63 69.78
CA GLU A 20 0.82 -13.34 68.87
C GLU A 20 0.50 -13.76 67.43
N GLN A 21 -0.02 -14.98 67.24
CA GLN A 21 -0.47 -15.45 65.93
C GLN A 21 -1.62 -14.62 65.35
N ALA A 22 -2.56 -14.16 66.20
CA ALA A 22 -3.64 -13.28 65.75
C ALA A 22 -3.09 -11.94 65.22
N ASN A 23 -2.10 -11.36 65.91
CA ASN A 23 -1.43 -10.14 65.45
C ASN A 23 -0.65 -10.36 64.15
N GLU A 24 0.05 -11.49 64.01
CA GLU A 24 0.75 -11.85 62.76
C GLU A 24 -0.23 -12.05 61.59
N LEU A 25 -1.37 -12.68 61.83
CA LEU A 25 -2.41 -12.86 60.82
C LEU A 25 -3.00 -11.52 60.37
N ASP A 26 -3.18 -10.56 61.29
CA ASP A 26 -3.66 -9.23 60.93
C ASP A 26 -2.63 -8.44 60.13
N LEU A 27 -1.33 -8.54 60.47
CA LEU A 27 -0.25 -7.98 59.64
C LEU A 27 -0.22 -8.60 58.25
N LEU A 28 -0.39 -9.92 58.14
CA LEU A 28 -0.44 -10.61 56.85
C LEU A 28 -1.64 -10.16 55.98
N LYS A 29 -2.80 -9.87 56.58
CA LYS A 29 -3.94 -9.30 55.85
C LYS A 29 -3.60 -7.92 55.29
N VAL A 30 -2.94 -7.07 56.07
CA VAL A 30 -2.50 -5.74 55.62
C VAL A 30 -1.51 -5.85 54.46
N PHE A 31 -0.52 -6.74 54.55
CA PHE A 31 0.44 -6.96 53.46
C PHE A 31 -0.19 -7.56 52.20
N ARG A 32 -1.22 -8.40 52.33
CA ARG A 32 -1.97 -8.91 51.17
C ARG A 32 -2.75 -7.80 50.48
N ALA A 33 -3.45 -6.96 51.24
CA ALA A 33 -4.19 -5.83 50.69
C ALA A 33 -3.25 -4.85 49.94
N GLU A 34 -2.05 -4.60 50.48
CA GLU A 34 -1.07 -3.74 49.81
C GLU A 34 -0.51 -4.39 48.53
N ASN A 35 -0.25 -5.69 48.53
CA ASN A 35 0.17 -6.40 47.32
C ASN A 35 -0.90 -6.36 46.22
N GLU A 36 -2.17 -6.58 46.57
CA GLU A 36 -3.28 -6.49 45.62
C GLU A 36 -3.40 -5.07 45.05
N ARG A 37 -3.23 -4.04 45.89
CA ARG A 37 -3.20 -2.64 45.47
C ARG A 37 -2.03 -2.38 44.50
N LEU A 38 -0.83 -2.83 44.83
CA LEU A 38 0.36 -2.66 43.99
C LEU A 38 0.23 -3.39 42.66
N GLN A 39 -0.32 -4.60 42.64
CA GLN A 39 -0.62 -5.34 41.42
C GLN A 39 -1.65 -4.61 40.55
N ALA A 40 -2.72 -4.07 41.15
CA ALA A 40 -3.70 -3.28 40.40
C ALA A 40 -3.09 -2.00 39.79
N ILE A 41 -2.17 -1.34 40.50
CA ILE A 41 -1.44 -0.16 39.99
C ILE A 41 -0.51 -0.57 38.84
N ILE A 42 0.24 -1.67 38.98
CA ILE A 42 1.12 -2.18 37.92
C ILE A 42 0.30 -2.54 36.70
N ASP A 43 -0.84 -3.22 36.84
CA ASP A 43 -1.73 -3.56 35.72
C ASP A 43 -2.30 -2.32 35.04
N ALA A 44 -2.63 -1.27 35.79
CA ALA A 44 -3.07 0.01 35.26
C ALA A 44 -1.95 0.73 34.50
N LEU A 45 -0.72 0.74 35.03
CA LEU A 45 0.46 1.31 34.37
C LEU A 45 0.86 0.51 33.12
N MET A 46 0.77 -0.82 33.18
CA MET A 46 1.00 -1.71 32.04
C MET A 46 -0.06 -1.48 30.96
N ARG A 47 -1.33 -1.30 31.32
CA ARG A 47 -2.39 -0.87 30.38
C ARG A 47 -2.16 0.53 29.81
N HIS A 48 -1.67 1.47 30.60
CA HIS A 48 -1.37 2.83 30.12
C HIS A 48 -0.15 2.85 29.18
N ARG A 49 0.88 2.03 29.44
CA ARG A 49 2.14 2.03 28.70
C ARG A 49 2.17 1.06 27.52
N PHE A 50 1.54 -0.10 27.67
CA PHE A 50 1.50 -1.20 26.67
C PHE A 50 0.09 -1.60 26.25
N GLY A 51 -0.95 -1.07 26.89
CA GLY A 51 -2.31 -1.25 26.40
C GLY A 51 -2.48 -0.54 25.06
N ARG A 52 -3.45 -1.03 24.28
CA ARG A 52 -3.82 -0.45 23.00
C ARG A 52 -4.16 1.04 23.19
N LYS A 53 -3.31 1.93 22.68
CA LYS A 53 -3.65 3.34 22.42
C LYS A 53 -4.69 3.49 21.28
N SER A 54 -5.52 2.47 21.05
CA SER A 54 -6.29 2.28 19.81
C SER A 54 -7.76 2.73 19.93
N GLU A 55 -8.00 3.86 20.57
CA GLU A 55 -9.24 4.61 20.32
C GLU A 55 -9.00 5.79 19.37
N GLN A 56 -7.75 6.11 19.05
CA GLN A 56 -7.43 6.92 17.88
C GLN A 56 -7.32 5.95 16.69
N LEU A 57 -8.42 5.82 15.95
CA LEU A 57 -8.35 5.29 14.59
C LEU A 57 -7.43 6.22 13.80
N ASP A 58 -6.50 5.64 13.05
CA ASP A 58 -5.61 6.40 12.19
C ASP A 58 -6.42 7.17 11.13
N ALA A 59 -5.92 8.30 10.64
CA ALA A 59 -6.63 9.09 9.63
C ALA A 59 -6.93 8.25 8.37
N ASP A 60 -5.96 7.44 7.95
CA ASP A 60 -6.09 6.49 6.84
C ASP A 60 -7.16 5.41 7.12
N GLN A 61 -7.35 5.04 8.39
CA GLN A 61 -8.38 4.08 8.79
C GLN A 61 -9.77 4.72 8.80
N PHE A 62 -9.87 6.02 9.06
CA PHE A 62 -11.10 6.78 8.87
C PHE A 62 -11.45 6.94 7.39
N GLU A 63 -10.48 7.23 6.52
CA GLU A 63 -10.71 7.29 5.08
C GLU A 63 -11.26 5.97 4.55
N LEU A 64 -10.67 4.83 4.94
CA LEU A 64 -11.19 3.51 4.57
C LEU A 64 -12.64 3.28 5.05
N ALA A 65 -12.96 3.66 6.29
CA ALA A 65 -14.31 3.53 6.83
C ALA A 65 -15.32 4.45 6.11
N LEU A 66 -14.88 5.64 5.70
CA LEU A 66 -15.69 6.56 4.90
C LEU A 66 -15.94 5.99 3.50
N GLU A 67 -14.92 5.42 2.84
CA GLU A 67 -15.07 4.72 1.55
C GLU A 67 -16.11 3.59 1.64
N GLU A 68 -16.08 2.78 2.71
CA GLU A 68 -17.05 1.71 2.94
C GLU A 68 -18.48 2.26 3.09
N VAL A 69 -18.64 3.37 3.83
CA VAL A 69 -19.94 4.03 3.99
C VAL A 69 -20.42 4.62 2.67
N GLU A 70 -19.56 5.27 1.88
CA GLU A 70 -19.89 5.81 0.56
C GLU A 70 -20.31 4.71 -0.42
N ALA A 71 -19.61 3.58 -0.40
CA ALA A 71 -19.95 2.40 -1.18
C ALA A 71 -21.33 1.84 -0.76
N ALA A 72 -21.59 1.73 0.54
CA ALA A 72 -22.88 1.26 1.06
C ALA A 72 -24.04 2.21 0.73
N LEU A 73 -23.83 3.53 0.83
CA LEU A 73 -24.79 4.55 0.42
C LEU A 73 -25.10 4.45 -1.07
N SER A 74 -24.07 4.30 -1.91
CA SER A 74 -24.25 4.12 -3.36
C SER A 74 -25.07 2.87 -3.69
N GLN A 75 -24.85 1.76 -2.97
CA GLN A 75 -25.65 0.54 -3.11
C GLN A 75 -27.12 0.75 -2.72
N ALA A 76 -27.37 1.46 -1.60
CA ALA A 76 -28.72 1.76 -1.14
C ALA A 76 -29.48 2.69 -2.10
N GLU A 77 -28.81 3.71 -2.64
CA GLU A 77 -29.38 4.62 -3.65
C GLU A 77 -29.79 3.86 -4.91
N LEU A 78 -28.95 2.94 -5.40
CA LEU A 78 -29.27 2.08 -6.55
C LEU A 78 -30.44 1.13 -6.28
N ALA A 79 -30.54 0.58 -5.07
CA ALA A 79 -31.68 -0.27 -4.69
C ALA A 79 -32.99 0.53 -4.68
N ARG A 80 -32.95 1.76 -4.15
CA ARG A 80 -34.11 2.66 -4.11
C ARG A 80 -34.54 3.14 -5.50
N SER A 81 -33.58 3.44 -6.39
CA SER A 81 -33.88 3.85 -7.77
C SER A 81 -34.49 2.72 -8.59
N LYS A 82 -34.15 1.45 -8.31
CA LYS A 82 -34.78 0.29 -8.95
C LYS A 82 -36.18 0.00 -8.40
N ALA A 83 -36.44 0.30 -7.13
CA ALA A 83 -37.73 0.07 -6.47
C ALA A 83 -38.78 1.17 -6.76
N SER A 84 -38.38 2.36 -7.21
CA SER A 84 -39.28 3.49 -7.49
C SER A 84 -39.20 3.92 -8.95
N LYS A 85 -40.35 3.99 -9.66
CA LYS A 85 -40.45 4.54 -11.04
C LYS A 85 -40.56 6.07 -11.07
N ALA A 86 -40.38 6.74 -9.92
CA ALA A 86 -40.48 8.19 -9.84
C ALA A 86 -39.16 8.85 -10.29
N PRO A 87 -39.19 9.97 -11.02
CA PRO A 87 -37.99 10.69 -11.40
C PRO A 87 -37.30 11.18 -10.13
N SER A 88 -36.03 10.83 -9.93
CA SER A 88 -35.29 11.27 -8.75
C SER A 88 -35.08 12.79 -8.77
N GLU A 89 -35.21 13.42 -7.60
CA GLU A 89 -34.84 14.82 -7.41
C GLU A 89 -33.37 15.04 -7.77
N ARG A 90 -33.15 16.05 -8.62
CA ARG A 90 -31.91 16.60 -9.17
C ARG A 90 -30.63 15.78 -8.89
N PRO A 91 -29.98 15.22 -9.94
CA PRO A 91 -28.74 14.47 -9.75
C PRO A 91 -27.70 15.36 -9.06
N ARG A 92 -27.11 14.86 -7.97
CA ARG A 92 -25.94 15.46 -7.34
C ARG A 92 -24.90 15.75 -8.43
N LYS A 93 -24.38 16.98 -8.47
CA LYS A 93 -23.26 17.36 -9.35
C LYS A 93 -22.01 16.63 -8.87
N THR A 94 -21.87 15.36 -9.25
CA THR A 94 -20.58 14.66 -9.16
C THR A 94 -19.63 15.32 -10.16
N ASN A 95 -18.41 15.62 -9.72
CA ASN A 95 -17.37 16.10 -10.63
C ASN A 95 -16.96 14.93 -11.54
N ARG A 96 -17.73 14.70 -12.60
CA ARG A 96 -17.40 13.68 -13.61
C ARG A 96 -16.17 14.06 -14.43
N GLY A 97 -15.73 15.31 -14.33
CA GLY A 97 -14.65 15.89 -15.12
C GLY A 97 -14.94 15.89 -16.62
N SER A 98 -14.16 16.65 -17.38
CA SER A 98 -14.01 16.41 -18.81
C SER A 98 -12.87 15.42 -19.02
N LEU A 99 -13.03 14.43 -19.91
CA LEU A 99 -11.95 13.50 -20.22
C LEU A 99 -10.77 14.26 -20.84
N PRO A 100 -9.53 14.04 -20.36
CA PRO A 100 -8.38 14.78 -20.87
C PRO A 100 -8.14 14.57 -22.37
N ALA A 101 -7.88 15.66 -23.10
CA ALA A 101 -7.73 15.61 -24.55
C ALA A 101 -6.52 14.78 -25.05
N HIS A 102 -5.52 14.58 -24.21
CA HIS A 102 -4.30 13.85 -24.55
C HIS A 102 -4.45 12.32 -24.48
N LEU A 103 -5.57 11.81 -23.93
CA LEU A 103 -5.84 10.38 -23.91
C LEU A 103 -6.27 9.90 -25.30
N GLU A 104 -5.83 8.70 -25.66
CA GLU A 104 -6.23 8.03 -26.90
C GLU A 104 -7.75 7.78 -26.91
N ARG A 105 -8.41 8.12 -28.01
CA ARG A 105 -9.83 7.83 -28.24
C ARG A 105 -9.95 6.59 -29.13
N ILE A 106 -10.46 5.51 -28.56
CA ILE A 106 -10.78 4.29 -29.31
C ILE A 106 -12.26 4.37 -29.70
N GLU A 107 -12.53 4.56 -30.99
CA GLU A 107 -13.90 4.70 -31.51
C GLU A 107 -14.54 3.32 -31.71
N GLN A 108 -15.72 3.13 -31.14
CA GLN A 108 -16.57 1.96 -31.39
C GLN A 108 -17.88 2.42 -32.01
N VAL A 109 -18.06 2.16 -33.31
CA VAL A 109 -19.31 2.47 -34.02
C VAL A 109 -20.27 1.30 -33.87
N VAL A 110 -21.44 1.56 -33.28
CA VAL A 110 -22.56 0.62 -33.25
C VAL A 110 -23.51 1.02 -34.38
N ASP A 111 -23.40 0.36 -35.52
CA ASP A 111 -24.20 0.63 -36.72
C ASP A 111 -25.37 -0.37 -36.86
N VAL A 112 -26.36 -0.03 -37.68
CA VAL A 112 -27.47 -0.92 -38.03
C VAL A 112 -27.02 -1.98 -39.04
N GLU A 113 -27.53 -3.21 -38.88
CA GLU A 113 -27.17 -4.34 -39.76
C GLU A 113 -27.75 -4.19 -41.17
N ASP A 114 -29.00 -3.71 -41.27
CA ASP A 114 -29.68 -3.49 -42.55
C ASP A 114 -29.74 -1.99 -42.86
N LYS A 115 -29.27 -1.64 -44.07
CA LYS A 115 -29.27 -0.27 -44.59
C LYS A 115 -30.44 0.00 -45.55
N ALA A 116 -31.44 -0.87 -45.57
CA ALA A 116 -32.70 -0.64 -46.25
C ALA A 116 -33.71 0.10 -45.34
N CYS A 117 -34.49 1.03 -45.92
CA CYS A 117 -35.55 1.70 -45.17
C CYS A 117 -36.59 0.64 -44.78
N PRO A 118 -36.96 0.53 -43.49
CA PRO A 118 -38.06 -0.32 -43.05
C PRO A 118 -39.40 0.00 -43.75
N CYS A 119 -39.51 1.21 -44.30
CA CYS A 119 -40.70 1.76 -44.93
C CYS A 119 -40.86 1.41 -46.42
N CYS A 120 -39.77 1.48 -47.20
CA CYS A 120 -39.82 1.46 -48.67
C CYS A 120 -38.69 0.65 -49.31
N GLY A 121 -37.79 0.07 -48.51
CA GLY A 121 -36.65 -0.72 -49.00
C GLY A 121 -35.53 0.09 -49.67
N GLY A 122 -35.64 1.43 -49.74
CA GLY A 122 -34.59 2.29 -50.28
C GLY A 122 -33.36 2.38 -49.36
N ALA A 123 -32.21 2.76 -49.91
CA ALA A 123 -30.98 2.89 -49.10
C ALA A 123 -31.10 4.06 -48.09
N ILE A 124 -30.80 3.79 -46.81
CA ILE A 124 -30.72 4.82 -45.76
C ILE A 124 -29.33 5.47 -45.74
N HIS A 125 -29.27 6.73 -45.31
CA HIS A 125 -28.02 7.48 -45.15
C HIS A 125 -27.93 8.04 -43.73
N GLN A 126 -26.70 8.30 -43.26
CA GLN A 126 -26.45 8.84 -41.93
C GLN A 126 -26.88 10.32 -41.85
N ILE A 127 -27.67 10.67 -40.83
CA ILE A 127 -28.19 12.03 -40.60
C ILE A 127 -27.47 12.72 -39.43
N GLY A 128 -26.99 11.93 -38.47
CA GLY A 128 -26.26 12.39 -37.29
C GLY A 128 -25.82 11.19 -36.45
N GLU A 129 -25.12 11.48 -35.36
CA GLU A 129 -24.69 10.47 -34.39
C GLU A 129 -24.74 11.02 -32.96
N ASP A 130 -25.05 10.14 -32.02
CA ASP A 130 -24.94 10.44 -30.60
C ASP A 130 -23.58 9.92 -30.09
N VAL A 131 -22.73 10.84 -29.65
CA VAL A 131 -21.38 10.51 -29.15
C VAL A 131 -21.37 10.46 -27.63
N ALA A 132 -20.90 9.34 -27.06
CA ALA A 132 -20.68 9.18 -25.64
C ALA A 132 -19.25 8.72 -25.37
N GLU A 133 -18.45 9.56 -24.69
CA GLU A 133 -17.10 9.18 -24.28
C GLU A 133 -17.12 8.45 -22.92
N ARG A 134 -16.30 7.40 -22.79
CA ARG A 134 -16.15 6.63 -21.55
C ARG A 134 -14.66 6.41 -21.28
N LEU A 135 -14.25 6.55 -20.01
CA LEU A 135 -12.88 6.22 -19.60
C LEU A 135 -12.72 4.70 -19.52
N ASP A 136 -11.83 4.16 -20.34
CA ASP A 136 -11.42 2.76 -20.32
C ASP A 136 -9.99 2.61 -19.77
N VAL A 137 -9.63 1.39 -19.37
CA VAL A 137 -8.29 1.09 -18.82
C VAL A 137 -7.71 -0.18 -19.44
N VAL A 138 -6.52 -0.04 -20.03
CA VAL A 138 -5.65 -1.18 -20.34
C VAL A 138 -4.66 -1.32 -19.19
N PRO A 139 -4.70 -2.41 -18.40
CA PRO A 139 -3.73 -2.63 -17.35
C PRO A 139 -2.28 -2.61 -17.88
N THR A 140 -1.31 -2.39 -17.00
CA THR A 140 0.11 -2.41 -17.34
C THR A 140 0.44 -3.68 -18.13
N THR A 141 0.87 -3.50 -19.38
CA THR A 141 1.22 -4.60 -20.29
C THR A 141 2.73 -4.79 -20.33
N PHE A 142 3.21 -5.97 -19.94
CA PHE A 142 4.63 -6.31 -20.04
C PHE A 142 4.95 -6.92 -21.41
N ARG A 143 6.07 -6.49 -21.99
CA ARG A 143 6.58 -7.00 -23.27
C ARG A 143 8.05 -7.36 -23.18
N VAL A 144 8.47 -8.36 -23.94
CA VAL A 144 9.88 -8.77 -24.04
C VAL A 144 10.54 -8.03 -25.21
N LEU A 145 11.51 -7.17 -24.90
CA LEU A 145 12.31 -6.50 -25.92
C LEU A 145 13.50 -7.39 -26.32
N VAL A 146 13.46 -7.94 -27.53
CA VAL A 146 14.52 -8.82 -28.05
C VAL A 146 15.50 -8.03 -28.94
N THR A 147 16.69 -7.74 -28.41
CA THR A 147 17.77 -7.12 -29.19
C THR A 147 18.59 -8.20 -29.90
N ARG A 148 18.48 -8.29 -31.24
CA ARG A 148 19.31 -9.18 -32.06
C ARG A 148 20.52 -8.42 -32.61
N ARG A 149 21.72 -8.95 -32.37
CA ARG A 149 22.99 -8.40 -32.87
C ARG A 149 23.64 -9.42 -33.82
N PRO A 150 23.28 -9.43 -35.12
CA PRO A 150 23.89 -10.35 -36.07
C PRO A 150 25.40 -10.10 -36.18
N ARG A 151 26.16 -11.18 -36.40
CA ARG A 151 27.57 -11.14 -36.73
C ARG A 151 27.71 -11.29 -38.24
N TYR A 152 28.53 -10.45 -38.85
CA TYR A 152 28.78 -10.49 -40.29
C TYR A 152 30.21 -10.93 -40.55
N GLY A 153 30.39 -11.89 -41.45
CA GLY A 153 31.68 -12.35 -41.92
C GLY A 153 31.95 -11.86 -43.34
N CYS A 154 33.18 -11.48 -43.66
CA CYS A 154 33.58 -11.23 -45.06
C CYS A 154 33.84 -12.57 -45.78
N ARG A 155 33.13 -12.85 -46.87
CA ARG A 155 33.33 -14.08 -47.67
C ARG A 155 34.62 -14.08 -48.49
N SER A 156 35.19 -12.92 -48.78
CA SER A 156 36.38 -12.80 -49.64
C SER A 156 37.68 -13.05 -48.88
N CYS A 157 37.76 -12.67 -47.61
CA CYS A 157 38.96 -12.85 -46.79
C CYS A 157 38.79 -13.86 -45.66
N GLU A 158 37.56 -14.33 -45.39
CA GLU A 158 37.16 -15.30 -44.36
C GLU A 158 37.56 -14.99 -42.91
N ASN A 159 38.30 -13.91 -42.66
CA ASN A 159 38.88 -13.57 -41.36
C ASN A 159 38.14 -12.47 -40.60
N ALA A 160 37.45 -11.55 -41.29
CA ALA A 160 36.81 -10.41 -40.63
C ALA A 160 35.42 -10.78 -40.12
N VAL A 161 35.21 -10.76 -38.80
CA VAL A 161 33.89 -10.85 -38.13
C VAL A 161 33.55 -9.50 -37.51
N VAL A 162 32.46 -8.90 -37.99
CA VAL A 162 31.98 -7.57 -37.55
C VAL A 162 30.65 -7.73 -36.83
N GLN A 163 30.53 -7.11 -35.66
CA GLN A 163 29.29 -7.06 -34.88
C GLN A 163 29.17 -5.67 -34.24
N ALA A 164 28.02 -5.02 -34.38
CA ALA A 164 27.76 -3.76 -33.68
C ALA A 164 27.82 -3.98 -32.16
N PRO A 165 28.38 -3.07 -31.33
CA PRO A 165 28.47 -3.23 -29.87
C PRO A 165 27.10 -3.38 -29.20
N ALA A 166 27.08 -3.94 -27.98
CA ALA A 166 25.84 -4.06 -27.23
C ALA A 166 25.41 -2.67 -26.75
N PRO A 167 24.11 -2.30 -26.85
CA PRO A 167 23.62 -1.10 -26.19
C PRO A 167 23.88 -1.18 -24.69
N ALA A 168 24.33 -0.05 -24.12
CA ALA A 168 24.48 0.08 -22.67
C ALA A 168 23.11 -0.07 -21.98
N ARG A 169 23.12 -0.61 -20.76
CA ARG A 169 21.93 -0.84 -19.93
C ARG A 169 22.21 -0.41 -18.51
N ILE A 170 21.20 0.11 -17.82
CA ILE A 170 21.31 0.43 -16.38
C ILE A 170 21.68 -0.83 -15.57
N VAL A 171 21.07 -1.96 -15.91
CA VAL A 171 21.33 -3.26 -15.29
C VAL A 171 22.05 -4.16 -16.30
N GLU A 172 23.38 -4.19 -16.25
CA GLU A 172 24.18 -5.07 -17.10
C GLU A 172 23.75 -6.54 -16.93
N GLY A 173 23.50 -7.21 -18.06
CA GLY A 173 23.02 -8.61 -18.09
C GLY A 173 21.59 -8.81 -17.51
N GLY A 174 20.96 -7.76 -17.01
CA GLY A 174 19.64 -7.83 -16.41
C GLY A 174 18.53 -7.91 -17.46
N ILE A 175 17.38 -8.42 -17.00
CA ILE A 175 16.13 -8.45 -17.75
C ILE A 175 15.38 -7.09 -17.83
N PRO A 176 15.54 -6.11 -16.91
CA PRO A 176 14.70 -4.92 -16.99
C PRO A 176 15.21 -3.96 -18.05
N THR A 177 14.27 -3.33 -18.74
CA THR A 177 14.53 -2.11 -19.51
C THR A 177 14.46 -0.89 -18.58
N GLU A 178 14.94 0.24 -19.06
CA GLU A 178 14.90 1.53 -18.37
C GLU A 178 13.45 1.93 -18.03
N ALA A 179 12.50 1.61 -18.92
CA ALA A 179 11.08 1.85 -18.70
C ALA A 179 10.52 1.00 -17.54
N LEU A 180 10.93 -0.28 -17.43
CA LEU A 180 10.51 -1.13 -16.31
C LEU A 180 11.08 -0.64 -14.98
N ILE A 181 12.33 -0.16 -14.99
CA ILE A 181 12.95 0.45 -13.80
C ILE A 181 12.18 1.71 -13.39
N ALA A 182 11.84 2.58 -14.35
CA ALA A 182 11.05 3.78 -14.08
C ALA A 182 9.68 3.42 -13.47
N GLN A 183 8.98 2.42 -14.02
CA GLN A 183 7.71 1.92 -13.45
C GLN A 183 7.86 1.50 -11.99
N VAL A 184 8.88 0.70 -11.67
CA VAL A 184 9.13 0.20 -10.30
C VAL A 184 9.38 1.38 -9.34
N LEU A 185 10.15 2.38 -9.78
CA LEU A 185 10.47 3.56 -8.98
C LEU A 185 9.24 4.44 -8.73
N VAL A 186 8.49 4.78 -9.79
CA VAL A 186 7.26 5.57 -9.68
C VAL A 186 6.26 4.85 -8.78
N SER A 187 6.01 3.57 -9.04
CA SER A 187 5.11 2.76 -8.19
C SER A 187 5.55 2.78 -6.73
N LYS A 188 6.86 2.66 -6.45
CA LYS A 188 7.37 2.62 -5.07
C LYS A 188 7.26 3.96 -4.36
N TYR A 189 7.69 5.04 -5.01
CA TYR A 189 7.95 6.31 -4.36
C TYR A 189 6.86 7.35 -4.58
N ALA A 190 6.18 7.34 -5.73
CA ALA A 190 5.04 8.23 -6.00
C ALA A 190 3.71 7.59 -5.57
N ASP A 191 3.54 6.29 -5.84
CA ASP A 191 2.28 5.58 -5.56
C ASP A 191 2.31 4.77 -4.25
N HIS A 192 3.38 4.92 -3.45
CA HIS A 192 3.57 4.25 -2.16
C HIS A 192 3.39 2.72 -2.19
N LEU A 193 3.71 2.07 -3.32
CA LEU A 193 3.52 0.64 -3.51
C LEU A 193 4.78 -0.14 -3.13
N PRO A 194 4.80 -0.88 -1.99
CA PRO A 194 6.01 -1.56 -1.54
C PRO A 194 6.46 -2.65 -2.52
N LEU A 195 7.77 -2.89 -2.61
CA LEU A 195 8.38 -3.80 -3.60
C LEU A 195 7.81 -5.23 -3.56
N TYR A 196 7.49 -5.76 -2.37
CA TYR A 196 6.89 -7.10 -2.28
C TYR A 196 5.48 -7.15 -2.91
N ARG A 197 4.72 -6.05 -2.80
CA ARG A 197 3.38 -5.92 -3.37
C ARG A 197 3.48 -5.75 -4.89
N GLN A 198 4.47 -5.01 -5.38
CA GLN A 198 4.77 -4.94 -6.80
C GLN A 198 5.10 -6.32 -7.38
N ALA A 199 5.98 -7.09 -6.71
CA ALA A 199 6.30 -8.46 -7.11
C ALA A 199 5.06 -9.36 -7.20
N GLN A 200 4.13 -9.27 -6.24
CA GLN A 200 2.86 -9.99 -6.27
C GLN A 200 1.95 -9.55 -7.43
N ILE A 201 1.92 -8.25 -7.74
CA ILE A 201 1.16 -7.74 -8.89
C ILE A 201 1.73 -8.28 -10.19
N TYR A 202 3.05 -8.30 -10.35
CA TYR A 202 3.72 -8.87 -11.52
C TYR A 202 3.48 -10.38 -11.64
N ALA A 203 3.45 -11.09 -10.50
CA ALA A 203 3.14 -12.53 -10.47
C ALA A 203 1.72 -12.85 -10.98
N ARG A 204 0.74 -11.96 -10.79
CA ARG A 204 -0.61 -12.11 -11.38
C ARG A 204 -0.60 -12.08 -12.90
N GLN A 205 0.44 -11.49 -13.51
CA GLN A 205 0.68 -11.50 -14.95
C GLN A 205 1.68 -12.59 -15.38
N GLY A 206 1.97 -13.56 -14.50
CA GLY A 206 2.89 -14.66 -14.77
C GLY A 206 4.38 -14.30 -14.66
N ILE A 207 4.71 -13.09 -14.22
CA ILE A 207 6.10 -12.63 -14.10
C ILE A 207 6.59 -12.85 -12.66
N GLN A 208 7.43 -13.86 -12.49
CA GLN A 208 8.01 -14.21 -11.19
C GLN A 208 9.29 -13.38 -10.96
N LEU A 209 9.21 -12.40 -10.05
CA LEU A 209 10.34 -11.56 -9.66
C LEU A 209 10.46 -11.52 -8.15
N ASP A 210 11.67 -11.76 -7.65
CA ASP A 210 11.94 -11.61 -6.23
C ASP A 210 11.98 -10.15 -5.80
N ARG A 211 11.62 -9.90 -4.54
CA ARG A 211 11.73 -8.58 -3.91
C ARG A 211 13.17 -8.04 -3.97
N SER A 212 14.17 -8.91 -3.78
CA SER A 212 15.60 -8.57 -3.85
C SER A 212 15.97 -8.04 -5.24
N THR A 213 15.49 -8.70 -6.30
CA THR A 213 15.71 -8.27 -7.68
C THR A 213 15.19 -6.84 -7.92
N LEU A 214 13.98 -6.53 -7.44
CA LEU A 214 13.43 -5.16 -7.54
C LEU A 214 14.22 -4.15 -6.69
N ALA A 215 14.71 -4.56 -5.52
CA ALA A 215 15.53 -3.72 -4.65
C ALA A 215 16.89 -3.41 -5.31
N ASP A 216 17.51 -4.39 -5.96
CA ASP A 216 18.77 -4.21 -6.69
C ASP A 216 18.61 -3.22 -7.85
N TRP A 217 17.49 -3.31 -8.59
CA TRP A 217 17.18 -2.36 -9.66
C TRP A 217 17.00 -0.94 -9.09
N THR A 218 16.29 -0.82 -7.96
CA THR A 218 16.11 0.46 -7.26
C THR A 218 17.45 1.05 -6.86
N GLY A 219 18.36 0.24 -6.29
CA GLY A 219 19.69 0.68 -5.86
C GLY A 219 20.56 1.15 -7.03
N ARG A 220 20.55 0.41 -8.15
CA ARG A 220 21.27 0.82 -9.38
C ARG A 220 20.71 2.11 -9.94
N ALA A 221 19.39 2.25 -10.03
CA ALA A 221 18.77 3.47 -10.51
C ALA A 221 19.09 4.68 -9.62
N ALA A 222 19.07 4.50 -8.29
CA ALA A 222 19.50 5.52 -7.35
C ALA A 222 20.96 5.95 -7.57
N TRP A 223 21.84 5.04 -7.97
CA TRP A 223 23.22 5.38 -8.34
C TRP A 223 23.27 6.30 -9.57
N TYR A 224 22.53 5.97 -10.63
CA TYR A 224 22.49 6.77 -11.86
C TYR A 224 21.79 8.12 -11.68
N LEU A 225 20.86 8.23 -10.72
CA LEU A 225 20.13 9.48 -10.43
C LEU A 225 20.91 10.44 -9.50
N ARG A 226 22.08 10.04 -8.96
CA ARG A 226 22.89 10.92 -8.08
C ARG A 226 23.20 12.29 -8.70
N PRO A 227 23.60 12.41 -9.98
CA PRO A 227 23.92 13.72 -10.55
C PRO A 227 22.70 14.66 -10.56
N LEU A 228 21.51 14.13 -10.79
CA LEU A 228 20.27 14.90 -10.76
C LEU A 228 19.94 15.37 -9.34
N ARG A 229 20.05 14.47 -8.35
CA ARG A 229 19.94 14.83 -6.93
C ARG A 229 20.94 15.93 -6.55
N ASP A 230 22.20 15.78 -6.95
CA ASP A 230 23.27 16.73 -6.61
C ASP A 230 23.01 18.10 -7.24
N HIS A 231 22.53 18.14 -8.48
CA HIS A 231 22.11 19.37 -9.13
C HIS A 231 20.91 20.03 -8.46
N ILE A 232 19.89 19.25 -8.06
CA ILE A 232 18.74 19.76 -7.30
C ILE A 232 19.22 20.37 -5.98
N LEU A 233 20.09 19.68 -5.24
CA LEU A 233 20.65 20.17 -3.98
C LEU A 233 21.46 21.46 -4.18
N GLU A 234 22.27 21.55 -5.24
CA GLU A 234 23.00 22.76 -5.60
C GLU A 234 22.04 23.93 -5.85
N ARG A 235 20.96 23.70 -6.61
CA ARG A 235 19.93 24.72 -6.86
C ARG A 235 19.21 25.14 -5.59
N LEU A 236 18.84 24.20 -4.73
CA LEU A 236 18.20 24.48 -3.44
C LEU A 236 19.11 25.34 -2.56
N ARG A 237 20.40 25.04 -2.47
CA ARG A 237 21.38 25.82 -1.68
C ARG A 237 21.55 27.27 -2.15
N ARG A 238 21.20 27.57 -3.40
CA ARG A 238 21.22 28.94 -3.96
C ARG A 238 19.92 29.70 -3.72
N SER A 239 18.87 29.06 -3.22
CA SER A 239 17.59 29.72 -2.96
C SER A 239 17.71 30.68 -1.78
N GLU A 240 17.13 31.87 -1.91
CA GLU A 240 17.06 32.85 -0.80
C GLU A 240 16.23 32.32 0.38
N ARG A 241 15.30 31.40 0.11
CA ARG A 241 14.42 30.78 1.11
C ARG A 241 14.32 29.29 0.87
N LEU A 242 14.44 28.51 1.93
CA LEU A 242 14.28 27.06 1.93
C LEU A 242 13.17 26.69 2.91
N PHE A 243 12.21 25.91 2.42
CA PHE A 243 11.16 25.31 3.24
C PHE A 243 11.54 23.84 3.43
N ALA A 244 11.51 23.38 4.68
CA ALA A 244 11.73 21.98 5.03
C ALA A 244 10.49 21.47 5.74
N ASP A 245 10.05 20.28 5.37
CA ASP A 245 9.01 19.54 6.08
C ASP A 245 9.69 18.41 6.86
N GLU A 246 9.58 18.44 8.19
CA GLU A 246 10.18 17.46 9.09
C GLU A 246 9.23 16.27 9.32
N THR A 247 8.81 15.64 8.22
CA THR A 247 8.03 14.41 8.30
C THR A 247 8.94 13.27 8.77
N THR A 248 8.70 12.78 9.99
CA THR A 248 9.45 11.65 10.56
C THR A 248 8.93 10.32 10.03
N ALA A 249 9.81 9.45 9.55
CA ALA A 249 9.46 8.08 9.17
C ALA A 249 10.13 7.07 10.11
N PRO A 250 9.40 6.08 10.65
CA PRO A 250 10.00 5.02 11.44
C PRO A 250 10.90 4.16 10.55
N VAL A 251 12.17 4.05 10.91
CA VAL A 251 13.16 3.22 10.21
C VAL A 251 13.45 1.99 11.08
N LEU A 252 13.48 0.82 10.46
CA LEU A 252 14.01 -0.39 11.11
C LEU A 252 15.53 -0.24 11.23
N ASP A 253 16.02 -0.11 12.47
CA ASP A 253 17.44 -0.08 12.80
C ASP A 253 17.85 -1.41 13.47
N PRO A 254 18.13 -2.48 12.69
CA PRO A 254 18.51 -3.76 13.25
C PRO A 254 19.91 -3.66 13.88
N GLY A 255 19.95 -3.58 15.21
CA GLY A 255 21.20 -3.52 15.99
C GLY A 255 21.21 -2.52 17.15
N ARG A 256 20.11 -1.83 17.40
CA ARG A 256 19.91 -0.96 18.57
C ARG A 256 18.76 -1.44 19.44
#